data_AF-A0A0D8XM63-F1
#
_entry.id   AF-A0A0D8XM63-F1
#
_cell.length_a   1.000
_cell.length_b   1.000
_cell.length_c   1.000
_cell.angle_alpha   90.00
_cell.angle_beta   90.00
_cell.angle_gamma   90.00
#
_symmetry.space_group_name_H-M   'P 1'
#
loop_
_entity.id
_entity.type
_entity.pdbx_description
1 polymer ?
#
loop_
_entity_poly.entity_id
_entity_poly.type
_entity_poly.pdbx_seq_one_letter_code
_entity_poly.pdbx_strand_id
1 'polypeptide(L)'
;MALAVLVRNHQSTHYPNYSSKLVANLSIYQDNHGTLRCKGRIGNADIPFETQEPMLVIPNTPLAEVLVNEAHLPYHCSTSQTIANVRRRFWIPRLRRMARKAIRKCLSCQKMNNLLYKYPGMDNLPAVRVRRTRPFEHVGLDYFG
;
A
#
# COMPACT_ATOMS: atom_id res chain seq x y z
N MET A 1 13.52 -1.84 22.84
CA MET A 1 14.57 -2.88 22.69
C MET A 1 14.17 -4.03 21.78
N ALA A 2 13.01 -4.69 21.94
CA ALA A 2 12.61 -5.84 21.12
C ALA A 2 12.59 -5.60 19.60
N LEU A 3 12.06 -4.46 19.16
CA LEU A 3 11.95 -4.13 17.73
C LEU A 3 13.32 -4.01 17.03
N ALA A 4 14.30 -3.39 17.70
CA ALA A 4 15.66 -3.27 17.15
C ALA A 4 16.33 -4.65 16.98
N VAL A 5 16.08 -5.59 17.90
CA VAL A 5 16.57 -6.98 17.80
C VAL A 5 15.92 -7.71 16.62
N LEU A 6 14.60 -7.59 16.44
CA LEU A 6 13.89 -8.18 15.30
C LEU A 6 14.43 -7.67 13.97
N VAL A 7 14.62 -6.36 13.85
CA VAL A 7 15.18 -5.75 12.64
C VAL A 7 16.62 -6.21 12.41
N ARG A 8 17.44 -6.31 13.46
CA ARG A 8 18.83 -6.79 13.35
C ARG A 8 18.89 -8.24 12.86
N ASN A 9 18.04 -9.12 13.38
CA ASN A 9 17.94 -10.52 12.93
C ASN A 9 17.45 -10.63 11.47
N HIS A 10 16.51 -9.77 11.08
CA HIS A 10 16.07 -9.66 9.69
C HIS A 10 17.22 -9.18 8.78
N GLN A 11 17.99 -8.18 9.23
CA GLN A 11 19.14 -7.66 8.49
C GLN A 11 20.24 -8.71 8.33
N SER A 12 20.62 -9.44 9.40
CA SER A 12 21.65 -10.47 9.30
C SER A 12 21.29 -11.58 8.31
N THR A 13 20.01 -11.89 8.19
CA THR A 13 19.50 -12.95 7.30
C THR A 13 19.35 -12.48 5.84
N HIS A 14 18.83 -11.27 5.63
CA HIS A 14 18.40 -10.83 4.29
C HIS A 14 19.32 -9.81 3.64
N TYR A 15 20.06 -9.00 4.40
CA TYR A 15 20.92 -7.95 3.85
C TYR A 15 22.07 -8.50 2.98
N PRO A 16 22.81 -9.56 3.40
CA PRO A 16 23.95 -10.06 2.61
C PRO A 16 23.58 -10.53 1.20
N ASN A 17 22.37 -11.06 1.05
CA ASN A 17 21.85 -11.60 -0.20
C ASN A 17 21.10 -10.54 -1.05
N TYR A 18 20.97 -9.31 -0.55
CA TYR A 18 20.19 -8.28 -1.21
C TYR A 18 21.05 -7.42 -2.15
N SER A 19 20.59 -7.28 -3.40
CA SER A 19 21.32 -6.63 -4.50
C SER A 19 21.89 -5.24 -4.14
N SER A 20 23.21 -5.09 -4.29
CA SER A 20 23.98 -3.90 -3.92
C SER A 20 23.55 -2.62 -4.64
N LYS A 21 23.05 -2.68 -5.88
CA LYS A 21 22.71 -1.48 -6.67
C LYS A 21 21.59 -0.62 -6.07
N LEU A 22 20.61 -1.22 -5.40
CA LEU A 22 19.50 -0.49 -4.77
C LEU A 22 19.89 0.16 -3.44
N VAL A 23 20.98 -0.33 -2.87
CA VAL A 23 21.46 -0.03 -1.52
C VAL A 23 22.64 0.95 -1.57
N ALA A 24 23.40 0.94 -2.66
CA ALA A 24 24.59 1.75 -2.88
C ALA A 24 24.39 3.25 -2.64
N ASN A 25 23.20 3.79 -2.93
CA ASN A 25 22.91 5.22 -2.82
C ASN A 25 22.15 5.60 -1.53
N LEU A 26 22.09 4.71 -0.54
CA LEU A 26 21.28 4.92 0.67
C LEU A 26 22.10 5.39 1.89
N SER A 27 23.38 5.70 1.72
CA SER A 27 24.28 6.15 2.80
C SER A 27 24.07 5.34 4.08
N ILE A 28 24.20 4.02 3.93
CA ILE A 28 23.94 3.08 5.01
C ILE A 28 25.11 3.05 5.97
N TYR A 29 24.80 3.08 7.25
CA TYR A 29 25.76 2.95 8.32
C TYR A 29 25.20 2.03 9.40
N GLN A 30 26.07 1.51 10.25
CA GLN A 30 25.68 0.69 11.39
C GLN A 30 25.69 1.56 12.65
N ASP A 31 24.60 1.52 13.42
CA ASP A 31 24.52 2.26 14.68
C ASP A 31 25.26 1.55 15.83
N ASN A 32 25.32 2.20 17.00
CA ASN A 32 25.96 1.66 18.21
C ASN A 32 25.32 0.36 18.72
N HIS A 33 24.13 0.02 18.22
CA HIS A 33 23.44 -1.21 18.55
C HIS A 33 23.60 -2.26 17.45
N GLY A 34 24.44 -2.04 16.44
CA GLY A 34 24.69 -3.00 15.38
C GLY A 34 23.56 -3.08 14.33
N THR A 35 22.60 -2.16 14.33
CA THR A 35 21.49 -2.11 13.37
C THR A 35 21.86 -1.22 12.19
N LEU A 36 21.59 -1.69 10.96
CA LEU A 36 21.80 -0.90 9.75
C LEU A 36 20.72 0.18 9.62
N ARG A 37 21.15 1.41 9.43
CA ARG A 37 20.30 2.61 9.26
C ARG A 37 20.67 3.36 7.99
N CYS A 38 19.74 4.14 7.47
CA CYS A 38 19.94 4.97 6.29
C CYS A 38 20.00 6.45 6.70
N LYS A 39 21.06 7.16 6.31
CA LYS A 39 21.18 8.60 6.58
C LYS A 39 20.66 9.42 5.39
N GLY A 40 19.70 10.31 5.65
CA GLY A 40 19.07 11.16 4.63
C GLY A 40 19.55 12.62 4.64
N ARG A 41 18.85 13.47 3.88
CA ARG A 41 19.11 14.94 3.80
C ARG A 41 18.40 15.75 4.89
N ILE A 42 17.74 15.08 5.83
CA ILE A 42 16.88 15.70 6.87
C ILE A 42 17.51 15.61 8.26
N GLY A 43 18.82 15.38 8.36
CA GLY A 43 19.52 15.19 9.64
C GLY A 43 19.48 16.41 10.58
N ASN A 44 19.27 17.62 10.04
CA ASN A 44 19.18 18.85 10.84
C ASN A 44 17.73 19.27 11.14
N ALA A 45 16.73 18.49 10.73
CA ALA A 45 15.32 18.82 10.97
C ALA A 45 14.93 18.46 12.41
N ASP A 46 14.08 19.27 13.04
CA ASP A 46 13.56 19.01 14.39
C ASP A 46 12.46 17.93 14.34
N ILE A 47 12.89 16.68 14.18
CA ILE A 47 12.05 15.49 14.07
C ILE A 47 12.72 14.32 14.79
N PRO A 48 11.97 13.27 15.16
CA PRO A 48 12.53 12.12 15.87
C PRO A 48 13.70 11.48 15.13
N PHE A 49 14.72 11.05 15.88
CA PHE A 49 15.92 10.38 15.37
C PHE A 49 15.61 9.14 14.51
N GLU A 50 14.56 8.37 14.85
CA GLU A 50 14.11 7.23 14.05
C GLU A 50 13.60 7.64 12.66
N THR A 51 13.10 8.87 12.51
CA THR A 51 12.64 9.41 11.23
C THR A 51 13.79 10.04 10.45
N GLN A 52 14.74 10.69 11.14
CA GLN A 52 15.94 11.25 10.51
C GLN A 52 16.81 10.16 9.88
N GLU A 53 17.01 9.07 10.63
CA GLU A 53 17.95 8.00 10.28
C GLU A 53 17.31 6.60 10.35
N PRO A 54 16.26 6.32 9.57
CA PRO A 54 15.43 5.13 9.71
C PRO A 54 16.20 3.80 9.55
N MET A 55 15.69 2.77 10.23
CA MET A 55 16.27 1.42 10.16
C MET A 55 16.01 0.79 8.79
N LEU A 56 17.05 0.21 8.18
CA LEU A 56 16.93 -0.45 6.88
C LEU A 56 16.17 -1.77 7.03
N VAL A 57 15.11 -1.93 6.24
CA VAL A 57 14.38 -3.19 6.16
C VAL A 57 14.29 -3.63 4.70
N ILE A 58 14.90 -4.79 4.42
CA ILE A 58 14.84 -5.44 3.09
C ILE A 58 13.37 -5.68 2.67
N PRO A 59 12.97 -5.30 1.45
CA PRO A 59 11.59 -5.45 0.99
C PRO A 59 11.24 -6.90 0.65
N ASN A 60 9.94 -7.16 0.49
CA ASN A 60 9.37 -8.47 0.14
C ASN A 60 9.73 -9.59 1.13
N THR A 61 9.93 -9.26 2.40
CA THR A 61 10.06 -10.24 3.48
C THR A 61 8.83 -10.20 4.39
N PRO A 62 8.61 -11.24 5.21
CA PRO A 62 7.49 -11.25 6.16
C PRO A 62 7.48 -10.02 7.08
N LEU A 63 8.64 -9.62 7.60
CA LEU A 63 8.76 -8.42 8.43
C LEU A 63 8.31 -7.16 7.69
N ALA A 64 8.77 -6.96 6.46
CA ALA A 64 8.40 -5.79 5.67
C ALA A 64 6.89 -5.78 5.35
N GLU A 65 6.27 -6.94 5.09
CA GLU A 65 4.82 -7.03 4.87
C GLU A 65 4.03 -6.70 6.14
N VAL A 66 4.46 -7.18 7.31
CA VAL A 66 3.82 -6.86 8.59
C VAL A 66 3.92 -5.37 8.89
N LEU A 67 5.09 -4.76 8.75
CA LEU A 67 5.30 -3.32 8.99
C LEU A 67 4.45 -2.44 8.07
N VAL A 68 4.32 -2.83 6.80
CA VAL A 68 3.49 -2.10 5.83
C VAL A 68 2.00 -2.25 6.16
N ASN A 69 1.57 -3.43 6.58
CA ASN A 69 0.18 -3.67 7.01
C ASN A 69 -0.16 -2.91 8.29
N GLU A 70 0.74 -2.90 9.27
CA GLU A 70 0.60 -2.12 10.51
C GLU A 70 0.50 -0.62 10.21
N ALA A 71 1.28 -0.10 9.26
CA ALA A 71 1.20 1.31 8.86
C ALA A 71 -0.04 1.66 8.02
N HIS A 72 -0.69 0.66 7.41
CA HIS A 72 -1.94 0.81 6.68
C HIS A 72 -3.16 0.74 7.62
N LEU A 73 -3.13 -0.16 8.60
CA LEU A 73 -4.18 -0.38 9.59
C LEU A 73 -3.96 0.46 10.87
N PRO A 74 -4.95 0.55 11.77
CA PRO A 74 -6.37 0.22 11.57
C PRO A 74 -7.12 1.27 10.72
N TYR A 75 -6.46 2.39 10.39
CA TYR A 75 -7.12 3.55 9.79
C TYR A 75 -7.29 3.49 8.26
N HIS A 76 -6.97 2.36 7.64
CA HIS A 76 -7.04 2.17 6.18
C HIS A 76 -6.35 3.29 5.39
N CYS A 77 -5.16 3.68 5.84
CA CYS A 77 -4.42 4.81 5.28
C CYS A 77 -4.19 4.66 3.78
N SER A 78 -4.25 5.80 3.08
CA SER A 78 -3.91 5.88 1.65
C SER A 78 -2.46 5.46 1.40
N THR A 79 -2.11 5.15 0.15
CA THR A 79 -0.73 4.75 -0.21
C THR A 79 0.31 5.76 0.28
N SER A 80 0.06 7.07 0.13
CA SER A 80 1.00 8.11 0.55
C SER A 80 1.14 8.18 2.07
N GLN A 81 0.03 8.07 2.81
CA GLN A 81 0.02 8.06 4.27
C GLN A 81 0.71 6.81 4.83
N THR A 82 0.43 5.62 4.28
CA THR A 82 1.12 4.38 4.68
C THR A 82 2.62 4.50 4.46
N ILE A 83 3.06 5.04 3.33
CA ILE A 83 4.49 5.29 3.07
C ILE A 83 5.08 6.24 4.11
N ALA A 84 4.40 7.33 4.42
CA ALA A 84 4.85 8.31 5.41
C ALA A 84 4.96 7.67 6.81
N ASN A 85 3.95 6.89 7.22
CA ASN A 85 3.92 6.17 8.49
C ASN A 85 5.08 5.18 8.62
N VAL A 86 5.36 4.38 7.59
CA VAL A 86 6.53 3.49 7.57
C VAL A 86 7.84 4.27 7.68
N ARG A 87 7.97 5.38 6.92
CA ARG A 87 9.18 6.22 6.89
C ARG A 87 9.49 6.94 8.21
N ARG A 88 8.55 6.98 9.16
CA ARG A 88 8.84 7.50 10.51
C ARG A 88 9.90 6.68 11.24
N ARG A 89 10.09 5.41 10.88
CA ARG A 89 11.01 4.50 11.59
C ARG A 89 11.84 3.61 10.67
N PHE A 90 11.34 3.33 9.46
CA PHE A 90 11.91 2.32 8.57
C PHE A 90 12.17 2.83 7.16
N TRP A 91 13.28 2.41 6.60
CA TRP A 91 13.59 2.59 5.19
C TRP A 91 13.43 1.25 4.47
N ILE A 92 12.35 1.13 3.70
CA ILE A 92 12.08 -0.05 2.87
C ILE A 92 12.27 0.34 1.39
N PRO A 93 13.28 -0.20 0.70
CA PRO A 93 13.40 -0.03 -0.75
C PRO A 93 12.12 -0.48 -1.48
N ARG A 94 11.69 0.25 -2.51
CA ARG A 94 10.45 -0.06 -3.28
C ARG A 94 9.15 -0.09 -2.44
N LEU A 95 9.13 0.59 -1.28
CA LEU A 95 7.99 0.67 -0.37
C LEU A 95 6.65 1.02 -1.04
N ARG A 96 6.63 1.94 -2.01
CA ARG A 96 5.38 2.32 -2.70
C ARG A 96 4.70 1.12 -3.37
N ARG A 97 5.47 0.21 -3.96
CA ARG A 97 4.92 -1.02 -4.57
C ARG A 97 4.31 -1.93 -3.50
N MET A 98 4.99 -2.07 -2.36
CA MET A 98 4.50 -2.88 -1.24
C MET A 98 3.23 -2.29 -0.62
N ALA A 99 3.21 -0.97 -0.37
CA ALA A 99 2.03 -0.29 0.15
C ALA A 99 0.81 -0.45 -0.76
N ARG A 100 0.98 -0.28 -2.09
CA ARG A 100 -0.08 -0.54 -3.07
C ARG A 100 -0.57 -1.99 -3.03
N LYS A 101 0.36 -2.96 -2.91
CA LYS A 101 0.02 -4.39 -2.80
C LYS A 101 -0.80 -4.68 -1.53
N ALA A 102 -0.38 -4.13 -0.39
CA ALA A 102 -1.07 -4.29 0.89
C ALA A 102 -2.50 -3.71 0.83
N ILE A 103 -2.64 -2.45 0.38
CA ILE A 103 -3.94 -1.78 0.24
C ILE A 103 -4.86 -2.54 -0.73
N ARG A 104 -4.32 -2.99 -1.88
CA ARG A 104 -5.10 -3.77 -2.86
C ARG A 104 -5.58 -5.10 -2.29
N LYS A 105 -4.90 -5.68 -1.29
CA LYS A 105 -5.32 -6.92 -0.61
C LYS A 105 -6.26 -6.67 0.58
N CYS A 106 -6.40 -5.44 1.05
CA CYS A 106 -7.26 -5.12 2.19
C CYS A 106 -8.74 -5.20 1.80
N LEU A 107 -9.49 -6.10 2.45
CA LEU A 107 -10.91 -6.32 2.16
C LEU A 107 -11.76 -5.07 2.41
N SER A 108 -11.54 -4.34 3.50
CA SER A 108 -12.28 -3.10 3.78
C SER A 108 -12.02 -2.04 2.71
N CYS A 109 -10.77 -1.89 2.27
CA CYS A 109 -10.42 -0.96 1.20
C CYS A 109 -11.02 -1.38 -0.14
N GLN A 110 -11.01 -2.68 -0.46
CA GLN A 110 -11.65 -3.19 -1.66
C GLN A 110 -13.15 -2.90 -1.65
N LYS A 111 -13.84 -3.19 -0.54
CA LYS A 111 -15.28 -2.93 -0.41
C LYS A 111 -15.63 -1.45 -0.56
N MET A 112 -14.82 -0.56 0.00
CA MET A 112 -15.10 0.88 -0.02
C MET A 112 -14.67 1.59 -1.31
N ASN A 113 -13.60 1.13 -1.97
CA ASN A 113 -12.96 1.86 -3.06
C ASN A 113 -12.97 1.16 -4.42
N ASN A 114 -13.35 -0.13 -4.50
CA ASN A 114 -13.43 -0.78 -5.81
C ASN A 114 -14.57 -0.17 -6.63
N LEU A 115 -14.35 -0.16 -7.94
CA LEU A 115 -15.39 0.20 -8.89
C LEU A 115 -16.57 -0.76 -8.77
N LEU A 116 -17.76 -0.21 -9.00
CA LEU A 116 -18.97 -1.01 -9.19
C LEU A 116 -18.74 -2.02 -10.31
N TYR A 117 -19.53 -3.09 -10.28
CA TYR A 117 -19.58 -4.02 -11.40
C TYR A 117 -19.85 -3.22 -12.68
N LYS A 118 -19.05 -3.46 -13.72
CA LYS A 118 -19.30 -2.81 -15.01
C LYS A 118 -20.66 -3.26 -15.47
N TYR A 119 -21.56 -2.31 -15.75
CA TYR A 119 -22.79 -2.64 -16.44
C TYR A 119 -22.43 -3.43 -17.71
N PRO A 120 -23.16 -4.51 -18.02
CA PRO A 120 -23.02 -5.15 -19.32
C PRO A 120 -23.22 -4.08 -20.39
N GLY A 121 -22.58 -4.26 -21.56
CA GLY A 121 -22.88 -3.40 -22.70
C GLY A 121 -24.39 -3.36 -22.91
N MET A 122 -24.98 -2.16 -22.89
CA MET A 122 -26.40 -2.04 -23.19
C MET A 122 -26.58 -2.32 -24.68
N ASP A 123 -27.40 -3.31 -24.99
CA ASP A 123 -27.81 -3.56 -26.37
C ASP A 123 -28.74 -2.44 -26.85
N ASN A 124 -29.04 -2.43 -28.14
CA ASN A 124 -30.02 -1.53 -28.71
C ASN A 124 -31.36 -1.67 -27.98
N LEU A 125 -32.03 -0.54 -27.73
CA LEU A 125 -33.37 -0.55 -27.14
C LEU A 125 -34.32 -1.40 -28.01
N PRO A 126 -35.22 -2.18 -27.40
CA PRO A 126 -36.22 -2.94 -28.14
C PRO A 126 -37.01 -2.02 -29.09
N ALA A 127 -37.34 -2.51 -30.28
CA ALA A 127 -38.06 -1.74 -31.30
C ALA A 127 -39.35 -1.09 -30.77
N VAL A 128 -40.04 -1.77 -29.85
CA VAL A 128 -41.24 -1.31 -29.14
C VAL A 128 -41.03 0.00 -28.37
N ARG A 129 -39.80 0.30 -27.91
CA ARG A 129 -39.48 1.54 -27.18
C ARG A 129 -39.15 2.73 -28.09
N VAL A 130 -38.82 2.48 -29.35
CA VAL A 130 -38.25 3.52 -30.26
C VAL A 130 -39.05 3.74 -31.54
N ARG A 131 -39.89 2.77 -31.95
CA ARG A 131 -40.79 2.92 -33.10
C ARG A 131 -42.04 3.67 -32.68
N ARG A 132 -42.58 4.50 -33.57
CA ARG A 132 -43.87 5.19 -33.35
C ARG A 132 -45.00 4.16 -33.35
N THR A 133 -45.85 4.25 -32.35
CA THR A 133 -46.99 3.36 -32.12
C THR A 133 -48.22 4.15 -31.70
N ARG A 134 -49.39 3.52 -31.69
CA ARG A 134 -50.63 4.12 -31.23
C ARG A 134 -50.64 4.18 -29.70
N PRO A 135 -51.38 5.15 -29.10
CA PRO A 135 -51.61 5.16 -27.66
C PRO A 135 -52.12 3.79 -27.17
N PHE A 136 -51.55 3.30 -26.06
CA PHE A 136 -51.89 2.02 -25.41
C PHE A 136 -51.58 0.74 -26.22
N GLU A 137 -50.87 0.82 -27.35
CA GLU A 137 -50.49 -0.35 -28.15
C GLU A 137 -49.48 -1.28 -27.43
N HIS A 138 -48.66 -0.71 -26.55
CA HIS A 138 -47.72 -1.45 -25.71
C HIS A 138 -47.86 -0.99 -24.26
N VAL A 139 -48.13 -1.93 -23.35
CA VAL A 139 -48.28 -1.66 -21.90
C VAL A 139 -47.25 -2.48 -21.14
N GLY A 140 -46.45 -1.82 -20.30
CA GLY A 140 -45.52 -2.47 -19.38
C GLY A 140 -46.21 -2.70 -18.04
N LEU A 141 -46.20 -3.95 -17.56
CA LEU A 141 -46.69 -4.32 -16.24
C LEU A 141 -45.48 -4.76 -15.41
N ASP A 142 -45.30 -4.15 -14.25
CA ASP A 142 -44.26 -4.52 -13.28
C ASP A 142 -44.95 -4.88 -11.96
N TYR A 143 -44.72 -6.11 -11.49
CA TYR A 143 -45.20 -6.53 -10.18
C TYR A 143 -44.08 -6.29 -9.18
N PHE A 144 -44.26 -5.30 -8.31
CA PHE A 144 -43.43 -5.16 -7.12
C PHE A 144 -43.81 -6.25 -6.12
N GLY A 145 -42.80 -6.93 -5.58
CA GLY A 145 -42.88 -7.86 -4.46
C GLY A 145 -41.72 -7.62 -3.52
#